data_AF-A0A925AF55-F1
#
_entry.id   AF-A0A925AF55-F1
#
_cell.length_a   1.000
_cell.length_b   1.000
_cell.length_c   1.000
_cell.angle_alpha   90.00
_cell.angle_beta   90.00
_cell.angle_gamma   90.00
#
_symmetry.space_group_name_H-M   'P 1'
#
loop_
_entity.id
_entity.type
_entity.pdbx_description
1 polymer ?
#
loop_
_entity_poly.entity_id
_entity_poly.type
_entity_poly.pdbx_seq_one_letter_code
_entity_poly.pdbx_strand_id
1 'polypeptide(L)'
;MNIRPIALCVGVIALASPAFAQVGTGGTISDGPASFTLPDYLGGATGTGAQNAQFRVGGTGNLNHLFQSSWFYRGVDQGVTRELTLANGSNASFLGNVGRTDYAIPGVGTARQLYVVQGLDDGFGSLTQSLIFRNTTNAPVTMDFFHYIDVDLGGSFGGDSANLIGDNVIRIVDNDWVATYEGTDIYQVSSFSSLLGEMTDGDADDLDGTGLDFGPGDFTGGFQWHITVAPGRAVTLTSSLTVTLIPAPGAAALFSAGLALIGTRRRQR
;
A
#
# COMPACT_ATOMS: atom_id res chain seq x y z
N MET A 1 -68.53 4.79 -15.72
CA MET A 1 -67.91 4.11 -14.57
C MET A 1 -66.45 4.56 -14.54
N ASN A 2 -66.13 5.57 -13.72
CA ASN A 2 -64.83 6.25 -13.75
C ASN A 2 -63.88 5.63 -12.73
N ILE A 3 -62.86 4.92 -13.21
CA ILE A 3 -61.82 4.33 -12.37
C ILE A 3 -60.67 5.34 -12.30
N ARG A 4 -60.40 5.87 -11.10
CA ARG A 4 -59.26 6.76 -10.84
C ARG A 4 -58.02 5.93 -10.50
N PRO A 5 -56.84 6.24 -11.04
CA PRO A 5 -55.61 5.56 -10.68
C PRO A 5 -55.12 6.00 -9.29
N ILE A 6 -54.81 5.03 -8.44
CA ILE A 6 -54.17 5.22 -7.13
C ILE A 6 -52.66 5.23 -7.39
N ALA A 7 -52.03 6.39 -7.18
CA ALA A 7 -50.58 6.53 -7.22
C ALA A 7 -49.99 5.95 -5.92
N LEU A 8 -49.29 4.81 -6.05
CA LEU A 8 -48.56 4.18 -4.96
C LEU A 8 -47.15 4.81 -4.90
N CYS A 9 -46.92 5.72 -3.95
CA CYS A 9 -45.59 6.20 -3.64
C CYS A 9 -44.81 5.11 -2.91
N VAL A 10 -43.87 4.46 -3.60
CA VAL A 10 -42.88 3.57 -2.98
C VAL A 10 -41.79 4.44 -2.37
N GLY A 11 -41.82 4.60 -1.05
CA GLY A 11 -40.74 5.26 -0.32
C GLY A 11 -39.51 4.36 -0.27
N VAL A 12 -38.43 4.79 -0.92
CA VAL A 12 -37.11 4.14 -0.82
C VAL A 12 -36.54 4.47 0.56
N ILE A 13 -36.56 3.50 1.47
CA ILE A 13 -35.87 3.60 2.76
C ILE A 13 -34.40 3.24 2.52
N ALA A 14 -33.52 4.25 2.50
CA ALA A 14 -32.09 4.04 2.50
C ALA A 14 -31.65 3.56 3.89
N LEU A 15 -31.33 2.28 4.02
CA LEU A 15 -30.72 1.71 5.21
C LEU A 15 -29.23 2.13 5.24
N ALA A 16 -28.92 3.25 5.89
CA ALA A 16 -27.55 3.55 6.25
C ALA A 16 -27.09 2.54 7.32
N SER A 17 -26.18 1.64 6.95
CA SER A 17 -25.58 0.70 7.91
C SER A 17 -24.59 1.48 8.78
N PRO A 18 -24.67 1.40 10.12
CA PRO A 18 -23.71 2.08 10.98
C PRO A 18 -22.31 1.50 10.74
N ALA A 19 -21.34 2.37 10.42
CA ALA A 19 -19.93 2.00 10.40
C ALA A 19 -19.47 1.83 11.86
N PHE A 20 -19.20 0.59 12.26
CA PHE A 20 -18.56 0.31 13.55
C PHE A 20 -17.05 0.43 13.40
N ALA A 21 -16.41 1.15 14.31
CA ALA A 21 -14.95 1.20 14.41
C ALA A 21 -14.36 -0.21 14.58
N GLN A 22 -13.38 -0.57 13.75
CA GLN A 22 -12.75 -1.89 13.75
C GLN A 22 -11.57 -1.92 14.74
N VAL A 23 -11.90 -1.97 16.04
CA VAL A 23 -10.89 -2.04 17.10
C VAL A 23 -10.06 -3.32 16.97
N GLY A 24 -8.74 -3.19 17.02
CA GLY A 24 -7.80 -4.31 17.07
C GLY A 24 -7.49 -4.92 15.71
N THR A 25 -7.36 -4.10 14.67
CA THR A 25 -6.89 -4.54 13.33
C THR A 25 -5.62 -3.88 12.86
N GLY A 26 -5.12 -2.92 13.64
CA GLY A 26 -3.78 -2.40 13.57
C GLY A 26 -2.82 -3.08 14.57
N GLY A 27 -1.54 -2.81 14.37
CA GLY A 27 -0.46 -3.24 15.25
C GLY A 27 0.90 -2.82 14.69
N THR A 28 1.95 -3.14 15.45
CA THR A 28 3.34 -2.90 15.04
C THR A 28 4.07 -4.22 14.94
N ILE A 29 4.83 -4.38 13.85
CA ILE A 29 5.78 -5.49 13.64
C ILE A 29 7.15 -4.91 13.37
N SER A 30 8.20 -5.66 13.72
CA SER A 30 9.57 -5.22 13.54
C SER A 30 10.53 -6.39 13.30
N ASP A 31 11.60 -6.10 12.56
CA ASP A 31 12.75 -6.98 12.38
C ASP A 31 14.01 -6.12 12.31
N GLY A 32 14.99 -6.41 13.17
CA GLY A 32 16.20 -5.61 13.30
C GLY A 32 15.89 -4.10 13.44
N PRO A 33 16.48 -3.23 12.60
CA PRO A 33 16.24 -1.78 12.61
C PRO A 33 14.98 -1.34 11.84
N ALA A 34 14.22 -2.24 11.21
CA ALA A 34 13.02 -1.89 10.47
C ALA A 34 11.74 -2.19 11.27
N SER A 35 10.71 -1.34 11.13
CA SER A 35 9.40 -1.56 11.72
C SER A 35 8.27 -1.06 10.83
N PHE A 36 7.13 -1.73 10.92
CA PHE A 36 5.90 -1.33 10.25
C PHE A 36 4.79 -1.20 11.28
N THR A 37 4.08 -0.08 11.27
CA THR A 37 2.92 0.17 12.12
C THR A 37 1.72 0.48 11.24
N LEU A 38 0.64 -0.26 11.50
CA LEU A 38 -0.68 -0.01 10.94
C LEU A 38 -1.62 0.37 12.09
N PRO A 39 -2.26 1.55 12.08
CA PRO A 39 -3.33 1.89 13.01
C PRO A 39 -4.58 1.05 12.75
N ASP A 40 -5.50 1.04 13.72
CA ASP A 40 -6.83 0.48 13.51
C ASP A 40 -7.55 1.22 12.37
N TYR A 41 -8.17 0.46 11.46
CA TYR A 41 -9.01 1.04 10.42
C TYR A 41 -10.40 1.33 10.97
N LEU A 42 -10.78 2.61 11.02
CA LEU A 42 -12.06 3.01 11.62
C LEU A 42 -13.16 3.24 10.58
N GLY A 43 -12.88 3.05 9.30
CA GLY A 43 -13.81 3.28 8.20
C GLY A 43 -14.64 2.06 7.79
N GLY A 44 -15.66 2.31 6.97
CA GLY A 44 -16.42 1.25 6.28
C GLY A 44 -15.79 0.87 4.94
N ALA A 45 -16.40 -0.10 4.23
CA ALA A 45 -15.95 -0.52 2.89
C ALA A 45 -16.05 0.59 1.83
N THR A 46 -16.94 1.56 2.04
CA THR A 46 -17.10 2.76 1.21
C THR A 46 -16.55 4.01 1.92
N GLY A 47 -15.65 3.83 2.89
CA GLY A 47 -15.06 4.90 3.68
C GLY A 47 -14.13 5.80 2.87
N THR A 48 -13.72 6.90 3.48
CA THR A 48 -13.06 8.04 2.80
C THR A 48 -11.54 7.90 2.63
N GLY A 49 -10.93 6.72 2.74
CA GLY A 49 -9.49 6.69 2.48
C GLY A 49 -8.73 5.41 2.76
N ALA A 50 -7.49 5.43 2.28
CA ALA A 50 -6.45 4.49 2.64
C ALA A 50 -6.02 4.68 4.11
N GLN A 51 -5.60 3.59 4.73
CA GLN A 51 -5.06 3.56 6.07
C GLN A 51 -3.73 4.30 6.12
N ASN A 52 -3.61 5.24 7.05
CA ASN A 52 -2.31 5.75 7.46
C ASN A 52 -1.43 4.57 7.83
N ALA A 53 -0.18 4.57 7.41
CA ALA A 53 0.79 3.55 7.72
C ALA A 53 2.07 4.23 8.18
N GLN A 54 2.94 3.48 8.84
CA GLN A 54 4.30 3.94 9.11
C GLN A 54 5.25 2.81 8.81
N PHE A 55 6.13 3.00 7.82
CA PHE A 55 7.25 2.09 7.58
C PHE A 55 8.54 2.83 7.93
N ARG A 56 9.14 2.44 9.05
CA ARG A 56 10.36 3.07 9.56
C ARG A 56 11.56 2.18 9.31
N VAL A 57 12.62 2.78 8.80
CA VAL A 57 13.92 2.13 8.62
C VAL A 57 14.94 2.84 9.50
N GLY A 58 15.68 2.06 10.29
CA GLY A 58 16.70 2.58 11.20
C GLY A 58 17.88 3.22 10.47
N GLY A 59 18.85 3.70 11.25
CA GLY A 59 19.90 4.59 10.76
C GLY A 59 19.64 6.05 11.16
N THR A 60 20.09 7.01 10.35
CA THR A 60 19.97 8.44 10.68
C THR A 60 18.50 8.87 10.71
N GLY A 61 17.99 9.18 11.91
CA GLY A 61 16.67 9.78 12.12
C GLY A 61 15.51 8.81 12.30
N ASN A 62 15.68 7.50 12.05
CA ASN A 62 14.61 6.49 12.13
C ASN A 62 13.31 6.97 11.46
N LEU A 63 13.46 7.44 10.23
CA LEU A 63 12.46 8.20 9.49
C LEU A 63 11.30 7.29 9.09
N ASN A 64 10.12 7.88 8.95
CA ASN A 64 8.99 7.19 8.33
C ASN A 64 9.09 7.38 6.82
N HIS A 65 8.99 6.29 6.05
CA HIS A 65 9.10 6.30 4.59
C HIS A 65 7.77 6.01 3.89
N LEU A 66 6.67 5.91 4.64
CA LEU A 66 5.36 5.54 4.11
C LEU A 66 4.29 6.32 4.87
N PHE A 67 3.48 7.09 4.17
CA PHE A 67 2.38 7.85 4.75
C PHE A 67 1.10 7.02 4.82
N GLN A 68 0.75 6.35 3.71
CA GLN A 68 -0.44 5.51 3.60
C GLN A 68 -0.16 4.22 2.82
N SER A 69 -0.89 3.17 3.16
CA SER A 69 -0.94 1.96 2.35
C SER A 69 -2.25 1.22 2.56
N SER A 70 -2.85 0.71 1.49
CA SER A 70 -4.11 -0.03 1.55
C SER A 70 -4.32 -0.95 0.36
N TRP A 71 -5.18 -1.96 0.59
CA TRP A 71 -5.75 -2.76 -0.48
C TRP A 71 -7.19 -2.32 -0.74
N PHE A 72 -7.51 -2.18 -2.02
CA PHE A 72 -8.87 -2.05 -2.52
C PHE A 72 -9.23 -3.26 -3.38
N TYR A 73 -10.53 -3.49 -3.56
CA TYR A 73 -11.03 -4.54 -4.42
C TYR A 73 -12.32 -4.11 -5.12
N ARG A 74 -12.60 -4.73 -6.27
CA ARG A 74 -13.86 -4.62 -7.00
C ARG A 74 -14.27 -5.97 -7.54
N GLY A 75 -15.53 -6.35 -7.34
CA GLY A 75 -16.09 -7.59 -7.89
C GLY A 75 -16.69 -7.37 -9.27
N VAL A 76 -15.92 -7.59 -10.33
CA VAL A 76 -16.29 -7.33 -11.74
C VAL A 76 -17.58 -8.05 -12.12
N ASP A 77 -17.63 -9.37 -11.91
CA ASP A 77 -18.81 -10.18 -12.27
C ASP A 77 -19.93 -10.09 -11.22
N GLN A 78 -19.73 -9.32 -10.16
CA GLN A 78 -20.66 -9.20 -9.04
C GLN A 78 -21.49 -7.91 -9.11
N GLY A 79 -21.33 -7.12 -10.18
CA GLY A 79 -22.03 -5.85 -10.37
C GLY A 79 -21.58 -4.78 -9.39
N VAL A 80 -20.39 -4.92 -8.80
CA VAL A 80 -19.80 -3.89 -7.95
C VAL A 80 -19.30 -2.78 -8.85
N THR A 81 -19.86 -1.58 -8.70
CA THR A 81 -19.63 -0.43 -9.60
C THR A 81 -18.56 0.53 -9.10
N ARG A 82 -17.77 0.13 -8.09
CA ARG A 82 -16.72 0.95 -7.49
C ARG A 82 -15.70 0.13 -6.72
N GLU A 83 -14.57 0.74 -6.44
CA GLU A 83 -13.56 0.20 -5.54
C GLU A 83 -14.06 0.26 -4.09
N LEU A 84 -13.76 -0.81 -3.35
CA LEU A 84 -14.08 -0.98 -1.95
C LEU A 84 -12.80 -1.28 -1.16
N THR A 85 -12.68 -0.68 0.01
CA THR A 85 -11.57 -1.00 0.93
C THR A 85 -11.88 -2.24 1.76
N LEU A 86 -10.83 -2.93 2.22
CA LEU A 86 -10.96 -4.04 3.14
C LEU A 86 -11.43 -3.54 4.52
N ALA A 87 -12.68 -3.85 4.86
CA ALA A 87 -13.33 -3.47 6.11
C ALA A 87 -13.88 -4.69 6.87
N ASN A 88 -14.22 -4.49 8.14
CA ASN A 88 -14.65 -5.54 9.08
C ASN A 88 -13.63 -6.67 9.28
N GLY A 89 -12.36 -6.30 9.35
CA GLY A 89 -11.26 -7.21 9.69
C GLY A 89 -11.42 -7.89 11.05
N SER A 90 -10.83 -9.07 11.15
CA SER A 90 -10.92 -9.99 12.27
C SER A 90 -9.62 -10.78 12.40
N ASN A 91 -9.45 -11.51 13.51
CA ASN A 91 -8.30 -12.38 13.77
C ASN A 91 -6.93 -11.70 13.57
N ALA A 92 -6.86 -10.39 13.82
CA ALA A 92 -5.64 -9.64 13.62
C ALA A 92 -4.54 -10.13 14.58
N SER A 93 -3.30 -10.20 14.08
CA SER A 93 -2.15 -10.61 14.86
C SER A 93 -0.90 -9.95 14.31
N PHE A 94 -0.18 -9.22 15.17
CA PHE A 94 1.05 -8.53 14.85
C PHE A 94 2.10 -9.01 15.85
N LEU A 95 2.93 -9.97 15.42
CA LEU A 95 3.87 -10.67 16.29
C LEU A 95 5.22 -10.79 15.60
N GLY A 96 6.28 -10.33 16.29
CA GLY A 96 7.63 -10.29 15.72
C GLY A 96 7.64 -9.46 14.45
N ASN A 97 8.04 -10.07 13.34
CA ASN A 97 8.14 -9.43 12.04
C ASN A 97 6.96 -9.74 11.08
N VAL A 98 5.89 -10.35 11.58
CA VAL A 98 4.73 -10.74 10.77
C VAL A 98 3.43 -10.17 11.33
N GLY A 99 2.69 -9.48 10.47
CA GLY A 99 1.36 -8.96 10.74
C GLY A 99 0.34 -9.69 9.88
N ARG A 100 -0.87 -9.90 10.38
CA ARG A 100 -1.97 -10.43 9.59
C ARG A 100 -3.32 -9.89 10.05
N THR A 101 -4.26 -9.80 9.11
CA THR A 101 -5.68 -9.52 9.38
C THR A 101 -6.55 -10.30 8.37
N ASP A 102 -7.65 -10.89 8.84
CA ASP A 102 -8.61 -11.62 8.02
C ASP A 102 -9.86 -10.78 7.77
N TYR A 103 -10.36 -10.79 6.53
CA TYR A 103 -11.53 -10.03 6.08
C TYR A 103 -12.54 -10.95 5.41
N ALA A 104 -13.83 -10.66 5.62
CA ALA A 104 -14.90 -11.22 4.82
C ALA A 104 -15.24 -10.28 3.67
N ILE A 105 -15.38 -10.81 2.45
CA ILE A 105 -15.87 -10.08 1.28
C ILE A 105 -17.30 -10.58 1.01
N PRO A 106 -18.33 -9.81 1.41
CA PRO A 106 -19.71 -10.27 1.38
C PRO A 106 -20.15 -10.83 0.03
N GLY A 107 -20.75 -12.03 0.03
CA GLY A 107 -21.25 -12.68 -1.17
C GLY A 107 -20.20 -13.34 -2.07
N VAL A 108 -18.90 -13.10 -1.85
CA VAL A 108 -17.84 -13.56 -2.76
C VAL A 108 -16.84 -14.50 -2.07
N GLY A 109 -16.25 -14.08 -0.96
CA GLY A 109 -15.05 -14.75 -0.48
C GLY A 109 -14.52 -14.27 0.86
N THR A 110 -13.29 -14.68 1.13
CA THR A 110 -12.49 -14.19 2.26
C THR A 110 -11.16 -13.69 1.74
N ALA A 111 -10.62 -12.66 2.38
CA ALA A 111 -9.28 -12.16 2.12
C ALA A 111 -8.44 -12.22 3.41
N ARG A 112 -7.15 -12.51 3.28
CA ARG A 112 -6.17 -12.37 4.36
C ARG A 112 -5.09 -11.42 3.90
N GLN A 113 -4.90 -10.33 4.62
CA GLN A 113 -3.75 -9.45 4.43
C GLN A 113 -2.63 -9.95 5.34
N LEU A 114 -1.44 -10.10 4.77
CA LEU A 114 -0.21 -10.51 5.44
C LEU A 114 0.84 -9.43 5.22
N TYR A 115 1.52 -9.03 6.29
CA TYR A 115 2.62 -8.08 6.28
C TYR A 115 3.86 -8.80 6.80
N VAL A 116 4.99 -8.61 6.13
CA VAL A 116 6.29 -9.09 6.60
C VAL A 116 7.28 -7.95 6.53
N VAL A 117 7.94 -7.68 7.65
CA VAL A 117 9.04 -6.72 7.72
C VAL A 117 10.36 -7.45 7.78
N GLN A 118 11.36 -6.93 7.08
CA GLN A 118 12.74 -7.36 7.17
C GLN A 118 13.63 -6.13 7.35
N GLY A 119 14.49 -6.16 8.36
CA GLY A 119 15.51 -5.13 8.60
C GLY A 119 16.84 -5.81 8.80
N LEU A 120 17.67 -5.81 7.76
CA LEU A 120 18.96 -6.49 7.78
C LEU A 120 20.04 -5.66 8.48
N ASP A 121 20.08 -4.36 8.21
CA ASP A 121 21.09 -3.42 8.70
C ASP A 121 20.51 -1.99 8.79
N ASP A 122 21.22 -1.09 9.47
CA ASP A 122 20.86 0.34 9.50
C ASP A 122 20.82 0.91 8.08
N GLY A 123 19.76 1.68 7.79
CA GLY A 123 19.52 2.24 6.46
C GLY A 123 18.87 1.25 5.49
N PHE A 124 18.57 0.01 5.88
CA PHE A 124 17.86 -0.95 5.02
C PHE A 124 16.59 -1.48 5.69
N GLY A 125 15.49 -1.53 4.92
CA GLY A 125 14.29 -2.24 5.32
C GLY A 125 13.44 -2.64 4.13
N SER A 126 12.77 -3.78 4.23
CA SER A 126 11.75 -4.22 3.28
C SER A 126 10.43 -4.49 3.98
N LEU A 127 9.34 -4.05 3.36
CA LEU A 127 7.96 -4.35 3.73
C LEU A 127 7.33 -5.11 2.57
N THR A 128 6.96 -6.37 2.80
CA THR A 128 6.15 -7.15 1.87
C THR A 128 4.72 -7.20 2.35
N GLN A 129 3.78 -6.86 1.48
CA GLN A 129 2.35 -6.95 1.72
C GLN A 129 1.74 -7.96 0.75
N SER A 130 1.07 -8.97 1.28
CA SER A 130 0.39 -9.98 0.47
C SER A 130 -1.09 -10.03 0.78
N LEU A 131 -1.91 -10.14 -0.26
CA LEU A 131 -3.33 -10.38 -0.17
C LEU A 131 -3.64 -11.80 -0.65
N ILE A 132 -4.12 -12.65 0.26
CA ILE A 132 -4.57 -13.99 -0.06
C ILE A 132 -6.09 -13.96 -0.17
N PHE A 133 -6.61 -13.97 -1.40
CA PHE A 133 -8.04 -14.03 -1.64
C PHE A 133 -8.50 -15.46 -1.93
N ARG A 134 -9.61 -15.87 -1.32
CA ARG A 134 -10.25 -17.17 -1.53
C ARG A 134 -11.69 -16.99 -1.98
N ASN A 135 -12.03 -17.56 -3.13
CA ASN A 135 -13.41 -17.66 -3.61
C ASN A 135 -14.15 -18.74 -2.80
N THR A 136 -15.20 -18.34 -2.09
CA THR A 136 -16.05 -19.25 -1.30
C THR A 136 -17.38 -19.58 -1.96
N THR A 137 -17.62 -19.07 -3.17
CA THR A 137 -18.82 -19.37 -3.95
C THR A 137 -18.69 -20.71 -4.70
N ASN A 138 -19.78 -21.10 -5.37
CA ASN A 138 -19.83 -22.29 -6.23
C ASN A 138 -19.58 -21.97 -7.72
N ALA A 139 -19.25 -20.73 -8.07
CA ALA A 139 -18.96 -20.29 -9.44
C ALA A 139 -17.59 -19.58 -9.51
N PRO A 140 -16.91 -19.54 -10.66
CA PRO A 140 -15.77 -18.66 -10.83
C PRO A 140 -16.17 -17.21 -10.52
N VAL A 141 -15.26 -16.44 -9.91
CA VAL A 141 -15.45 -15.01 -9.64
C VAL A 141 -14.29 -14.23 -10.24
N THR A 142 -14.60 -13.17 -11.00
CA THR A 142 -13.60 -12.22 -11.48
C THR A 142 -13.55 -11.01 -10.56
N MET A 143 -12.35 -10.64 -10.15
CA MET A 143 -12.06 -9.59 -9.20
C MET A 143 -10.94 -8.71 -9.73
N ASP A 144 -11.06 -7.41 -9.47
CA ASP A 144 -9.92 -6.49 -9.48
C ASP A 144 -9.45 -6.27 -8.04
N PHE A 145 -8.14 -6.26 -7.86
CA PHE A 145 -7.49 -5.88 -6.61
C PHE A 145 -6.50 -4.77 -6.88
N PHE A 146 -6.41 -3.83 -5.94
CA PHE A 146 -5.52 -2.68 -6.07
C PHE A 146 -4.68 -2.57 -4.81
N HIS A 147 -3.38 -2.35 -4.98
CA HIS A 147 -2.50 -1.97 -3.88
C HIS A 147 -2.09 -0.52 -4.07
N TYR A 148 -2.51 0.31 -3.11
CA TYR A 148 -2.24 1.74 -3.06
C TYR A 148 -1.15 2.01 -2.02
N ILE A 149 -0.18 2.86 -2.37
CA ILE A 149 0.79 3.41 -1.42
C ILE A 149 0.99 4.91 -1.64
N ASP A 150 1.34 5.59 -0.56
CA ASP A 150 1.76 6.98 -0.54
C ASP A 150 3.08 7.10 0.22
N VAL A 151 4.16 7.48 -0.46
CA VAL A 151 5.54 7.34 0.03
C VAL A 151 6.10 8.71 0.38
N ASP A 152 6.48 8.89 1.64
CA ASP A 152 7.25 10.04 2.12
C ASP A 152 8.74 9.65 2.22
N LEU A 153 9.47 9.47 1.12
CA LEU A 153 10.80 8.88 1.21
C LEU A 153 11.77 9.81 1.94
N GLY A 154 12.39 9.32 3.02
CA GLY A 154 13.24 10.17 3.85
C GLY A 154 12.44 11.11 4.75
N GLY A 155 11.15 10.82 4.97
CA GLY A 155 10.29 11.58 5.88
C GLY A 155 9.79 12.91 5.32
N SER A 156 9.81 13.07 3.99
CA SER A 156 9.33 14.25 3.29
C SER A 156 8.51 13.81 2.08
N PHE A 157 7.43 14.53 1.77
CA PHE A 157 6.57 14.30 0.60
C PHE A 157 7.00 15.13 -0.62
N GLY A 158 7.97 16.04 -0.49
CA GLY A 158 8.20 17.08 -1.50
C GLY A 158 9.31 16.74 -2.50
N GLY A 159 10.16 15.76 -2.16
CA GLY A 159 11.41 15.47 -2.85
C GLY A 159 11.38 14.22 -3.72
N ASP A 160 10.28 13.47 -3.72
CA ASP A 160 10.24 12.15 -4.34
C ASP A 160 10.24 12.27 -5.87
N SER A 161 11.20 11.60 -6.49
CA SER A 161 11.25 11.39 -7.94
C SER A 161 11.21 9.90 -8.24
N ALA A 162 10.44 9.50 -9.24
CA ALA A 162 10.28 8.08 -9.56
C ALA A 162 10.40 7.78 -11.05
N ASN A 163 10.90 6.58 -11.35
CA ASN A 163 11.03 6.09 -12.71
C ASN A 163 10.92 4.56 -12.73
N LEU A 164 10.49 4.00 -13.85
CA LEU A 164 10.45 2.54 -14.04
C LEU A 164 11.87 2.03 -14.31
N ILE A 165 12.32 1.00 -13.60
CA ILE A 165 13.68 0.43 -13.75
C ILE A 165 13.69 -1.05 -14.16
N GLY A 166 12.51 -1.64 -14.32
CA GLY A 166 12.28 -3.00 -14.76
C GLY A 166 10.79 -3.26 -14.84
N ASP A 167 10.42 -4.45 -15.28
CA ASP A 167 9.02 -4.86 -15.31
C ASP A 167 8.47 -4.80 -13.89
N ASN A 168 7.48 -3.94 -13.65
CA ASN A 168 6.74 -3.85 -12.40
C ASN A 168 7.58 -3.35 -11.21
N VAL A 169 8.73 -2.71 -11.47
CA VAL A 169 9.62 -2.16 -10.43
C VAL A 169 9.77 -0.66 -10.61
N ILE A 170 9.10 0.09 -9.75
CA ILE A 170 9.18 1.55 -9.69
C ILE A 170 10.28 1.92 -8.70
N ARG A 171 11.31 2.63 -9.16
CA ARG A 171 12.32 3.21 -8.28
C ARG A 171 11.89 4.61 -7.87
N ILE A 172 11.99 4.90 -6.58
CA ILE A 172 11.72 6.21 -5.97
C ILE A 172 13.01 6.71 -5.33
N VAL A 173 13.35 7.98 -5.48
CA VAL A 173 14.57 8.59 -4.96
C VAL A 173 14.24 9.92 -4.30
N ASP A 174 14.76 10.13 -3.08
CA ASP A 174 14.77 11.41 -2.38
C ASP A 174 16.12 11.52 -1.64
N ASN A 175 16.95 12.49 -2.04
CA ASN A 175 18.29 12.71 -1.50
C ASN A 175 19.15 11.43 -1.52
N ASP A 176 19.60 10.98 -0.33
CA ASP A 176 20.41 9.78 -0.13
C ASP A 176 19.55 8.51 -0.01
N TRP A 177 18.23 8.62 -0.02
CA TRP A 177 17.32 7.48 0.08
C TRP A 177 16.85 6.99 -1.28
N VAL A 178 16.80 5.68 -1.44
CA VAL A 178 16.20 5.01 -2.59
C VAL A 178 15.19 4.00 -2.10
N ALA A 179 14.02 3.97 -2.72
CA ALA A 179 13.05 2.91 -2.56
C ALA A 179 12.77 2.21 -3.88
N THR A 180 12.33 0.96 -3.78
CA THR A 180 11.74 0.19 -4.88
C THR A 180 10.37 -0.27 -4.46
N TYR A 181 9.37 0.04 -5.29
CA TYR A 181 8.00 -0.38 -5.14
C TYR A 181 7.67 -1.39 -6.23
N GLU A 182 7.33 -2.61 -5.82
CA GLU A 182 7.13 -3.74 -6.74
C GLU A 182 5.72 -4.32 -6.63
N GLY A 183 5.20 -4.81 -7.75
CA GLY A 183 3.87 -5.41 -7.85
C GLY A 183 3.61 -6.07 -9.20
N THR A 184 2.57 -5.63 -9.89
CA THR A 184 2.14 -6.15 -11.20
C THR A 184 2.48 -5.16 -12.32
N ASP A 185 2.16 -5.54 -13.56
CA ASP A 185 2.40 -4.77 -14.78
C ASP A 185 1.47 -3.59 -15.00
N ILE A 186 0.26 -3.63 -14.44
CA ILE A 186 -0.66 -2.51 -14.47
C ILE A 186 -0.42 -1.64 -13.23
N TYR A 187 0.11 -0.44 -13.45
CA TYR A 187 0.41 0.54 -12.41
C TYR A 187 -0.18 1.91 -12.74
N GLN A 188 -0.23 2.80 -11.76
CA GLN A 188 -0.48 4.22 -11.97
C GLN A 188 0.30 5.02 -10.93
N VAL A 189 0.91 6.13 -11.35
CA VAL A 189 1.56 7.09 -10.45
C VAL A 189 0.93 8.46 -10.64
N SER A 190 0.53 9.12 -9.55
CA SER A 190 -0.12 10.42 -9.59
C SER A 190 0.05 11.16 -8.27
N SER A 191 -0.61 12.30 -8.11
CA SER A 191 -0.70 12.96 -6.81
C SER A 191 -1.58 12.16 -5.85
N PHE A 192 -1.27 12.26 -4.56
CA PHE A 192 -2.06 11.73 -3.45
C PHE A 192 -3.56 11.93 -3.64
N SER A 193 -3.97 13.18 -3.87
CA SER A 193 -5.39 13.54 -3.98
C SER A 193 -6.10 12.94 -5.19
N SER A 194 -5.37 12.71 -6.30
CA SER A 194 -5.94 12.18 -7.53
C SER A 194 -6.15 10.68 -7.43
N LEU A 195 -5.08 9.93 -7.13
CA LEU A 195 -5.16 8.47 -7.11
C LEU A 195 -6.03 7.97 -5.95
N LEU A 196 -5.97 8.61 -4.78
CA LEU A 196 -6.89 8.26 -3.69
C LEU A 196 -8.34 8.62 -4.03
N GLY A 197 -8.54 9.69 -4.79
CA GLY A 197 -9.86 10.12 -5.28
C GLY A 197 -10.52 9.03 -6.10
N GLU A 198 -9.82 8.53 -7.13
CA GLU A 198 -10.24 7.40 -7.97
C GLU A 198 -10.61 6.19 -7.09
N MET A 199 -9.72 5.76 -6.20
CA MET A 199 -9.96 4.57 -5.35
C MET A 199 -11.12 4.69 -4.35
N THR A 200 -11.66 5.89 -4.12
CA THR A 200 -12.69 6.14 -3.10
C THR A 200 -13.97 6.76 -3.62
N ASP A 201 -14.05 7.07 -4.91
CA ASP A 201 -15.23 7.72 -5.49
C ASP A 201 -16.41 6.75 -5.72
N GLY A 202 -17.43 7.19 -6.44
CA GLY A 202 -18.67 6.44 -6.65
C GLY A 202 -18.64 5.51 -7.87
N ASP A 203 -17.59 5.57 -8.67
CA ASP A 203 -17.46 4.96 -9.98
C ASP A 203 -16.37 3.87 -9.95
N ALA A 204 -16.25 3.14 -11.06
CA ALA A 204 -15.32 2.02 -11.21
C ALA A 204 -14.11 2.48 -12.01
N ASP A 205 -12.93 2.48 -11.38
CA ASP A 205 -11.68 2.91 -12.02
C ASP A 205 -10.74 1.75 -12.36
N ASP A 206 -9.98 1.91 -13.45
CA ASP A 206 -8.89 1.02 -13.82
C ASP A 206 -7.61 1.83 -13.86
N LEU A 207 -6.52 1.28 -13.33
CA LEU A 207 -5.20 1.87 -13.45
C LEU A 207 -4.73 1.79 -14.91
N ASP A 208 -4.14 2.86 -15.41
CA ASP A 208 -3.94 3.05 -16.85
C ASP A 208 -2.52 2.75 -17.36
N GLY A 209 -1.60 2.34 -16.48
CA GLY A 209 -0.21 2.06 -16.83
C GLY A 209 0.64 3.32 -16.99
N THR A 210 0.22 4.47 -16.45
CA THR A 210 0.88 5.77 -16.68
C THR A 210 1.41 6.43 -15.40
N GLY A 211 1.95 7.65 -15.53
CA GLY A 211 2.41 8.48 -14.42
C GLY A 211 3.92 8.53 -14.18
N LEU A 212 4.70 7.74 -14.93
CA LEU A 212 6.17 7.74 -14.88
C LEU A 212 6.77 8.31 -16.18
N ASP A 213 7.91 9.00 -16.16
CA ASP A 213 8.68 9.45 -14.98
C ASP A 213 7.91 10.49 -14.15
N PHE A 214 8.13 10.48 -12.83
CA PHE A 214 7.46 11.34 -11.85
C PHE A 214 8.48 12.20 -11.07
N GLY A 215 8.02 13.38 -10.64
CA GLY A 215 8.69 14.18 -9.62
C GLY A 215 9.61 15.29 -10.13
N PRO A 216 10.21 16.07 -9.21
CA PRO A 216 10.06 15.97 -7.75
C PRO A 216 8.64 16.32 -7.28
N GLY A 217 8.11 15.58 -6.31
CA GLY A 217 6.77 15.79 -5.76
C GLY A 217 6.37 14.74 -4.72
N ASP A 218 5.08 14.65 -4.45
CA ASP A 218 4.44 13.73 -3.49
C ASP A 218 4.09 12.43 -4.19
N PHE A 219 4.95 11.41 -4.04
CA PHE A 219 4.80 10.16 -4.77
C PHE A 219 3.65 9.33 -4.20
N THR A 220 2.64 9.11 -5.03
CA THR A 220 1.58 8.15 -4.77
C THR A 220 1.48 7.17 -5.92
N GLY A 221 1.42 5.87 -5.61
CA GLY A 221 1.47 4.80 -6.59
C GLY A 221 0.45 3.70 -6.34
N GLY A 222 0.00 3.07 -7.42
CA GLY A 222 -0.94 1.96 -7.42
C GLY A 222 -0.48 0.80 -8.30
N PHE A 223 -0.86 -0.44 -7.93
CA PHE A 223 -0.80 -1.63 -8.78
C PHE A 223 -2.18 -2.30 -8.86
N GLN A 224 -2.56 -2.86 -10.02
CA GLN A 224 -3.86 -3.52 -10.24
C GLN A 224 -3.72 -4.96 -10.74
N TRP A 225 -4.39 -5.90 -10.09
CA TRP A 225 -4.53 -7.28 -10.54
C TRP A 225 -5.96 -7.56 -11.00
N HIS A 226 -6.11 -8.02 -12.25
CA HIS A 226 -7.38 -8.52 -12.78
C HIS A 226 -7.35 -10.05 -12.83
N ILE A 227 -8.15 -10.72 -12.00
CA ILE A 227 -8.05 -12.18 -11.83
C ILE A 227 -9.40 -12.89 -11.74
N THR A 228 -9.53 -14.03 -12.42
CA THR A 228 -10.64 -14.98 -12.23
C THR A 228 -10.22 -16.13 -11.32
N VAL A 229 -10.94 -16.34 -10.23
CA VAL A 229 -10.67 -17.38 -9.23
C VAL A 229 -11.75 -18.45 -9.27
N ALA A 230 -11.37 -19.69 -9.55
CA ALA A 230 -12.30 -20.82 -9.58
C ALA A 230 -12.90 -21.14 -8.18
N PRO A 231 -14.06 -21.83 -8.11
CA PRO A 231 -14.73 -22.17 -6.85
C PRO A 231 -13.80 -22.84 -5.84
N GLY A 232 -13.80 -22.36 -4.60
CA GLY A 232 -13.01 -22.91 -3.49
C GLY A 232 -11.49 -22.71 -3.60
N ARG A 233 -11.00 -22.10 -4.68
CA ARG A 233 -9.57 -21.81 -4.90
C ARG A 233 -9.18 -20.48 -4.27
N ALA A 234 -7.88 -20.32 -4.08
CA ALA A 234 -7.27 -19.10 -3.58
C ALA A 234 -6.13 -18.66 -4.49
N VAL A 235 -5.85 -17.38 -4.46
CA VAL A 235 -4.71 -16.72 -5.12
C VAL A 235 -3.93 -15.92 -4.09
N THR A 236 -2.70 -15.57 -4.40
CA THR A 236 -1.88 -14.67 -3.59
C THR A 236 -1.36 -13.56 -4.48
N LEU A 237 -1.64 -12.33 -4.08
CA LEU A 237 -1.16 -11.10 -4.71
C LEU A 237 -0.13 -10.50 -3.76
N THR A 238 0.96 -9.98 -4.30
CA THR A 238 2.07 -9.47 -3.49
C THR A 238 2.54 -8.15 -4.04
N SER A 239 2.76 -7.20 -3.13
CA SER A 239 3.48 -5.97 -3.38
C SER A 239 4.55 -5.77 -2.32
N SER A 240 5.67 -5.14 -2.67
CA SER A 240 6.76 -4.88 -1.74
C SER A 240 7.25 -3.44 -1.86
N LEU A 241 7.70 -2.89 -0.73
CA LEU A 241 8.43 -1.63 -0.65
C LEU A 241 9.77 -1.91 0.03
N THR A 242 10.87 -1.75 -0.70
CA THR A 242 12.22 -1.88 -0.14
C THR A 242 12.90 -0.53 -0.15
N VAL A 243 13.37 -0.08 1.02
CA VAL A 243 14.02 1.20 1.25
C VAL A 243 15.48 0.97 1.60
N THR A 244 16.38 1.74 1.00
CA THR A 244 17.82 1.69 1.24
C THR A 244 18.40 3.10 1.28
N LEU A 245 19.18 3.40 2.32
CA LEU A 245 20.03 4.57 2.42
C LEU A 245 21.32 4.31 1.63
N ILE A 246 21.60 5.18 0.66
CA ILE A 246 22.85 5.20 -0.09
C ILE A 246 23.76 6.24 0.56
N PRO A 247 24.86 5.85 1.23
CA PRO A 247 25.76 6.82 1.84
C PRO A 247 26.28 7.83 0.81
N ALA A 248 26.19 9.12 1.14
CA ALA A 248 26.72 10.17 0.30
C ALA A 248 28.19 9.88 -0.07
N PRO A 249 28.57 9.91 -1.37
CA PRO A 249 29.94 9.60 -1.81
C PRO A 249 31.03 10.41 -1.10
N GLY A 250 30.67 11.61 -0.61
CA GLY A 250 31.56 12.50 0.13
C GLY A 250 32.10 11.93 1.44
N ALA A 251 31.36 11.06 2.14
CA ALA A 251 31.83 10.48 3.40
C ALA A 251 33.06 9.57 3.18
N ALA A 252 33.01 8.74 2.13
CA ALA A 252 34.13 7.89 1.73
C ALA A 252 35.33 8.72 1.24
N ALA A 253 35.07 9.80 0.49
CA ALA A 253 36.11 10.71 0.02
C ALA A 253 36.83 11.44 1.17
N LEU A 254 36.08 11.94 2.16
CA LEU A 254 36.65 12.62 3.33
C LEU A 254 37.44 11.68 4.23
N PHE A 255 36.96 10.45 4.43
CA PHE A 255 37.71 9.44 5.18
C PHE A 255 39.04 9.11 4.49
N SER A 256 39.01 8.92 3.16
CA SER A 256 40.20 8.67 2.35
C SER A 256 41.19 9.84 2.41
N ALA A 257 40.70 11.08 2.33
CA ALA A 257 41.52 12.28 2.48
C ALA A 257 42.13 12.39 3.89
N GLY A 258 41.36 12.08 4.94
CA GLY A 258 41.84 12.04 6.32
C GLY A 258 42.97 11.02 6.54
N LEU A 259 42.82 9.81 6.00
CA LEU A 259 43.87 8.78 6.04
C LEU A 259 45.13 9.21 5.27
N ALA A 260 44.97 9.84 4.11
CA ALA A 260 46.10 10.35 3.35
C ALA A 260 46.89 11.41 4.14
N LEU A 261 46.21 12.33 4.84
CA LEU A 261 46.85 13.34 5.69
C LEU A 261 47.60 12.74 6.90
N ILE A 262 47.06 11.69 7.52
CA ILE A 262 47.75 10.98 8.61
C ILE A 262 48.99 10.26 8.08
N GLY A 263 48.89 9.65 6.90
CA GLY A 263 50.00 8.97 6.23
C GLY A 263 51.15 9.90 5.85
N THR A 264 50.86 11.09 5.32
CA THR A 264 51.89 12.08 4.95
C THR A 264 52.59 12.67 6.18
N ARG A 265 51.87 12.88 7.30
CA ARG A 265 52.45 13.40 8.54
C ARG A 265 53.44 12.44 9.21
N ARG A 266 53.31 11.13 9.00
CA ARG A 266 54.26 10.12 9.51
C ARG A 266 55.56 10.04 8.71
N ARG A 267 55.58 10.49 7.45
CA ARG A 267 56.80 10.51 6.62
C ARG A 267 57.70 11.74 6.85
N GLN A 268 57.18 12.75 7.53
CA GLN A 268 57.90 14.02 7.81
C GLN A 268 58.50 14.09 9.22
N ARG A 269 58.49 12.99 9.98
CA ARG A 269 59.22 12.83 11.25
C ARG A 269 60.26 11.74 11.11
#